data_AF-A0A091PZI5-F1
#
_entry.id   AF-A0A091PZI5-F1
#
_cell.length_a   1.000
_cell.length_b   1.000
_cell.length_c   1.000
_cell.angle_alpha   90.00
_cell.angle_beta   90.00
_cell.angle_gamma   90.00
#
_symmetry.space_group_name_H-M   'P 1'
#
loop_
_entity.id
_entity.type
_entity.pdbx_description
1 polymer ?
#
loop_
_entity_poly.entity_id
_entity_poly.type
_entity_poly.pdbx_seq_one_letter_code
_entity_poly.pdbx_strand_id
1 'polypeptide(L)'
;GHTVNKMRKHSDHDVASLAEAIYTEWRTFIQDHSNKPSIEVRSDPKTEAFRKNARRLLCEALDLEIGHPLAENIEREAFHLSSRLISAPYRKTVRALVFSLKHKPETRAEVKTGTLTVPVFVQSHKK
;
A
#
# COMPACT_ATOMS: atom_id res chain seq x y z
N GLY A 1 0.63 -19.58 -15.39
CA GLY A 1 1.78 -20.22 -14.75
C GLY A 1 1.61 -21.72 -14.57
N HIS A 2 0.88 -22.16 -13.55
CA HIS A 2 0.83 -23.58 -13.13
C HIS A 2 0.37 -24.55 -14.22
N THR A 3 -0.67 -24.19 -14.99
CA THR A 3 -1.17 -25.00 -16.10
C THR A 3 -0.11 -25.20 -17.18
N VAL A 4 0.50 -24.12 -17.67
CA VAL A 4 1.57 -24.18 -18.70
C VAL A 4 2.79 -24.96 -18.20
N ASN A 5 3.17 -24.78 -16.93
CA ASN A 5 4.28 -25.54 -16.35
C ASN A 5 4.00 -27.06 -16.31
N LYS A 6 2.75 -27.48 -16.14
CA LYS A 6 2.36 -28.89 -16.19
C LYS A 6 2.43 -29.44 -17.62
N MET A 7 2.04 -28.63 -18.62
CA MET A 7 2.02 -29.03 -20.03
C MET A 7 3.42 -29.30 -20.62
N ARG A 8 4.50 -28.84 -19.98
CA ARG A 8 5.88 -29.17 -20.35
C ARG A 8 6.20 -30.67 -20.30
N LYS A 9 5.43 -31.43 -19.51
CA LYS A 9 5.56 -32.89 -19.36
C LYS A 9 4.48 -33.65 -20.12
N HIS A 10 3.85 -33.01 -21.11
CA HIS A 10 2.80 -33.63 -21.90
C HIS A 10 3.37 -34.76 -22.77
N SER A 11 2.56 -35.77 -23.05
CA SER A 11 2.98 -36.93 -23.86
C SER A 11 3.20 -36.57 -25.32
N ASP A 12 2.45 -35.59 -25.82
CA ASP A 12 2.67 -34.97 -27.12
C ASP A 12 3.89 -34.03 -27.04
N HIS A 13 4.88 -34.31 -27.88
CA HIS A 13 6.14 -33.58 -27.93
C HIS A 13 5.98 -32.12 -28.38
N ASP A 14 5.07 -31.84 -29.31
CA ASP A 14 4.87 -30.49 -29.82
C ASP A 14 4.21 -29.61 -28.75
N VAL A 15 3.25 -30.18 -28.02
CA VAL A 15 2.62 -29.54 -26.87
C VAL A 15 3.64 -29.29 -25.76
N ALA A 16 4.50 -30.26 -25.46
CA ALA A 16 5.54 -30.13 -24.45
C ALA A 16 6.57 -29.05 -24.81
N SER A 17 7.04 -29.04 -26.05
CA SER A 17 8.01 -28.08 -26.59
C SER A 17 7.45 -26.65 -26.58
N LEU A 18 6.20 -26.47 -27.03
CA LEU A 18 5.56 -25.16 -27.03
C LEU A 18 5.34 -24.65 -25.58
N ALA A 19 4.93 -25.53 -24.67
CA ALA A 19 4.76 -25.18 -23.26
C ALA A 19 6.10 -24.80 -22.59
N GLU A 20 7.20 -25.45 -22.97
CA GLU A 20 8.56 -25.12 -22.50
C GLU A 20 8.96 -23.71 -22.94
N ALA A 21 8.76 -23.38 -24.21
CA ALA A 21 9.06 -22.07 -24.78
C ALA A 21 8.28 -20.96 -24.05
N ILE A 22 6.95 -21.12 -23.93
CA ILE A 22 6.08 -20.14 -23.26
C ILE A 22 6.46 -20.00 -21.78
N TYR A 23 6.75 -21.10 -21.10
CA TYR A 23 7.16 -21.05 -19.68
C TYR A 23 8.48 -20.30 -19.50
N THR A 24 9.45 -20.53 -20.40
CA THR A 24 10.76 -19.87 -20.39
C THR A 24 10.62 -18.37 -20.65
N GLU A 25 9.83 -17.99 -21.65
CA GLU A 25 9.52 -16.60 -21.95
C GLU A 25 8.85 -15.91 -20.75
N TRP A 26 7.86 -16.56 -20.13
CA TRP A 26 7.19 -16.03 -18.94
C TRP A 26 8.14 -15.85 -17.75
N ARG A 27 9.05 -16.80 -17.52
CA ARG A 27 10.06 -16.70 -16.45
C ARG A 27 11.05 -15.58 -16.70
N THR A 28 11.53 -15.47 -17.94
CA THR A 28 12.43 -14.40 -18.38
C THR A 28 11.76 -13.04 -18.23
N PHE A 29 10.51 -12.91 -18.67
CA PHE A 29 9.72 -11.70 -18.50
C PHE A 29 9.57 -11.28 -17.03
N ILE A 30 9.31 -12.23 -16.10
CA ILE A 30 9.22 -11.89 -14.67
C ILE A 30 10.58 -11.43 -14.13
N GLN A 31 11.67 -12.07 -14.54
CA GLN A 31 13.02 -11.72 -14.13
C GLN A 31 13.43 -10.33 -14.63
N ASP A 32 13.20 -10.05 -15.90
CA ASP A 32 13.53 -8.76 -16.53
C ASP A 32 12.72 -7.61 -15.95
N HIS A 33 11.57 -7.92 -15.37
CA HIS A 33 10.65 -6.94 -14.79
C HIS A 33 10.53 -7.04 -13.27
N SER A 34 11.49 -7.68 -12.60
CA SER A 34 11.46 -7.85 -11.14
C SER A 34 11.58 -6.53 -10.39
N ASN A 35 12.15 -5.51 -11.03
CA ASN A 35 12.30 -4.15 -10.52
C ASN A 35 11.11 -3.23 -10.86
N LYS A 36 10.04 -3.73 -11.50
CA LYS A 36 8.86 -2.90 -11.75
C LYS A 36 8.24 -2.46 -10.41
N PRO A 37 8.01 -1.15 -10.21
CA PRO A 37 7.32 -0.68 -9.03
C PRO A 37 5.92 -1.29 -8.99
N SER A 38 5.47 -1.67 -7.80
CA SER A 38 4.09 -2.14 -7.61
C SER A 38 3.13 -1.05 -8.07
N ILE A 39 2.33 -1.35 -9.09
CA ILE A 39 1.28 -0.46 -9.56
C ILE A 39 0.22 -0.41 -8.47
N GLU A 40 0.02 0.76 -7.85
CA GLU A 40 -1.07 0.96 -6.90
C GLU A 40 -2.39 0.98 -7.70
N VAL A 41 -3.05 -0.17 -7.78
CA VAL A 41 -4.39 -0.27 -8.38
C VAL A 41 -5.33 0.54 -7.50
N ARG A 42 -5.99 1.53 -8.11
CA ARG A 42 -6.98 2.36 -7.40
C ARG A 42 -8.04 1.45 -6.79
N SER A 43 -8.35 1.69 -5.52
CA SER A 43 -9.36 0.89 -4.83
C SER A 43 -10.74 1.16 -5.44
N ASP A 44 -11.74 0.36 -5.05
CA ASP A 44 -13.12 0.64 -5.41
C ASP A 44 -13.53 2.07 -4.94
N PRO A 45 -14.53 2.70 -5.60
CA PRO A 45 -14.90 4.09 -5.31
C PRO A 45 -15.23 4.36 -3.84
N LYS A 46 -15.81 3.38 -3.13
CA LYS A 46 -16.17 3.52 -1.71
C LYS A 46 -14.92 3.51 -0.84
N THR A 47 -13.98 2.61 -1.08
CA THR A 47 -12.69 2.61 -0.40
C THR A 47 -11.94 3.92 -0.63
N GLU A 48 -11.86 4.40 -1.87
CA GLU A 48 -11.21 5.68 -2.18
C GLU A 48 -11.87 6.87 -1.47
N ALA A 49 -13.20 6.89 -1.33
CA ALA A 49 -13.90 7.92 -0.57
C ALA A 49 -13.46 7.93 0.91
N PHE A 50 -13.34 6.76 1.55
CA PHE A 50 -12.85 6.66 2.93
C PHE A 50 -11.39 7.11 3.06
N ARG A 51 -10.53 6.71 2.12
CA ARG A 51 -9.12 7.10 2.11
C ARG A 51 -8.96 8.61 1.91
N LYS A 52 -9.71 9.21 0.97
CA LYS A 52 -9.75 10.66 0.77
C LYS A 52 -10.18 11.42 2.03
N ASN A 53 -11.23 10.96 2.72
CA ASN A 53 -11.67 11.59 3.96
C ASN A 53 -10.63 11.47 5.07
N ALA A 54 -9.97 10.31 5.21
CA ALA A 54 -8.88 10.13 6.15
C ALA A 54 -7.72 11.10 5.89
N ARG A 55 -7.28 11.23 4.62
CA ARG A 55 -6.25 12.19 4.20
C ARG A 55 -6.64 13.63 4.52
N ARG A 56 -7.90 14.02 4.24
CA ARG A 56 -8.41 15.36 4.60
C ARG A 56 -8.32 15.63 6.10
N LEU A 57 -8.79 14.70 6.93
CA LEU A 57 -8.73 14.84 8.40
C LEU A 57 -7.29 14.93 8.93
N LEU A 58 -6.35 14.21 8.30
CA LEU A 58 -4.93 14.28 8.62
C LEU A 58 -4.31 15.61 8.20
N CYS A 59 -4.67 16.15 7.02
CA CYS A 59 -4.24 17.49 6.59
C CYS A 59 -4.70 18.55 7.58
N GLU A 60 -5.97 18.50 8.00
CA GLU A 60 -6.53 19.40 9.02
C GLU A 60 -5.81 19.27 10.37
N ALA A 61 -5.52 18.05 10.82
CA ALA A 61 -4.80 17.83 12.08
C ALA A 61 -3.36 18.34 12.04
N LEU A 62 -2.74 18.27 10.87
CA LEU A 62 -1.39 18.77 10.61
C LEU A 62 -1.37 20.25 10.27
N ASP A 63 -2.49 20.97 10.14
CA ASP A 63 -2.51 22.34 9.62
C ASP A 63 -1.75 22.44 8.26
N LEU A 64 -2.08 21.54 7.33
CA LEU A 64 -1.50 21.46 5.99
C LEU A 64 -2.60 21.56 4.93
N GLU A 65 -2.22 21.95 3.72
CA GLU A 65 -3.13 21.98 2.57
C GLU A 65 -3.62 20.57 2.20
N ILE A 66 -4.84 20.50 1.66
CA ILE A 66 -5.42 19.24 1.20
C ILE A 66 -4.57 18.70 0.04
N GLY A 67 -4.16 17.44 0.14
CA GLY A 67 -3.28 16.80 -0.84
C GLY A 67 -1.79 16.90 -0.50
N HIS A 68 -1.44 17.41 0.68
CA HIS A 68 -0.05 17.44 1.11
C HIS A 68 0.53 16.01 1.23
N PRO A 69 1.70 15.71 0.63
CA PRO A 69 2.27 14.35 0.57
C PRO A 69 2.46 13.67 1.93
N LEU A 70 2.77 14.44 2.98
CA LEU A 70 2.91 13.92 4.34
C LEU A 70 1.62 13.24 4.86
N ALA A 71 0.46 13.87 4.66
CA ALA A 71 -0.81 13.30 5.08
C ALA A 71 -1.17 12.06 4.25
N GLU A 72 -0.82 12.06 2.96
CA GLU A 72 -0.98 10.88 2.10
C GLU A 72 -0.10 9.72 2.56
N ASN A 73 1.16 9.99 2.90
CA ASN A 73 2.10 8.98 3.38
C ASN A 73 1.65 8.36 4.71
N ILE A 74 1.15 9.18 5.65
CA ILE A 74 0.63 8.70 6.95
C ILE A 74 -0.61 7.80 6.73
N GLU A 75 -1.55 8.23 5.88
CA GLU A 75 -2.73 7.42 5.56
C GLU A 75 -2.34 6.11 4.86
N ARG A 76 -1.42 6.17 3.90
CA ARG A 76 -0.93 5.01 3.15
C ARG A 76 -0.28 3.99 4.08
N GLU A 77 0.55 4.44 5.01
CA GLU A 77 1.18 3.57 6.00
C GLU A 77 0.13 2.91 6.92
N ALA A 78 -0.86 3.68 7.40
CA ALA A 78 -1.96 3.14 8.20
C ALA A 78 -2.80 2.10 7.43
N PHE A 79 -3.01 2.34 6.13
CA PHE A 79 -3.71 1.43 5.23
C PHE A 79 -2.90 0.14 5.02
N HIS A 80 -1.59 0.24 4.81
CA HIS A 80 -0.70 -0.91 4.67
C HIS A 80 -0.65 -1.78 5.92
N LEU A 81 -0.55 -1.16 7.11
CA LEU A 81 -0.60 -1.88 8.39
C LEU A 81 -1.95 -2.58 8.64
N SER A 82 -3.01 -2.13 7.96
CA SER A 82 -4.35 -2.69 8.04
C SER A 82 -4.66 -3.68 6.91
N SER A 83 -3.63 -4.34 6.37
CA SER A 83 -3.73 -5.30 5.27
C SER A 83 -4.37 -4.73 4.01
N ARG A 84 -4.25 -3.42 3.79
CA ARG A 84 -4.84 -2.71 2.65
C ARG A 84 -6.38 -2.84 2.58
N LEU A 85 -7.02 -2.83 3.75
CA LEU A 85 -8.48 -2.88 3.87
C LEU A 85 -8.99 -1.74 4.76
N ILE A 86 -10.16 -1.17 4.42
CA ILE A 86 -10.87 -0.21 5.27
C ILE A 86 -11.58 -0.95 6.42
N SER A 87 -10.77 -1.63 7.22
CA SER A 87 -11.20 -2.46 8.35
C SER A 87 -11.48 -1.61 9.60
N ALA A 88 -12.03 -2.22 10.64
CA ALA A 88 -12.20 -1.54 11.92
C ALA A 88 -10.85 -1.08 12.53
N PRO A 89 -9.76 -1.90 12.52
CA PRO A 89 -8.41 -1.47 12.89
C PRO A 89 -7.92 -0.23 12.13
N TYR A 90 -8.10 -0.20 10.80
CA TYR A 90 -7.75 0.98 9.98
C TYR A 90 -8.44 2.24 10.50
N ARG A 91 -9.78 2.19 10.65
CA ARG A 91 -10.55 3.35 11.11
C ARG A 91 -10.18 3.78 12.53
N LYS A 92 -9.84 2.83 13.41
CA LYS A 92 -9.41 3.12 14.79
C LYS A 92 -8.03 3.80 14.80
N THR A 93 -7.11 3.30 13.99
CA THR A 93 -5.75 3.84 13.84
C THR A 93 -5.80 5.27 13.28
N VAL A 94 -6.53 5.50 12.18
CA VAL A 94 -6.69 6.86 11.61
C VAL A 94 -7.24 7.85 12.64
N ARG A 95 -8.27 7.47 13.40
CA ARG A 95 -8.82 8.32 14.46
C ARG A 95 -7.79 8.61 15.56
N ALA A 96 -7.01 7.61 15.97
CA ALA A 96 -5.95 7.78 16.98
C ALA A 96 -4.85 8.74 16.49
N LEU A 97 -4.43 8.61 15.22
CA LEU A 97 -3.45 9.50 14.59
C LEU A 97 -3.94 10.94 14.54
N VAL A 98 -5.16 11.16 14.02
CA VAL A 98 -5.78 12.49 13.93
C VAL A 98 -5.89 13.13 15.31
N PHE A 99 -6.33 12.37 16.32
CA PHE A 99 -6.44 12.88 17.69
C PHE A 99 -5.07 13.23 18.27
N SER A 100 -4.07 12.39 18.08
CA SER A 100 -2.69 12.64 18.52
C SER A 100 -2.14 13.93 17.91
N LEU A 101 -2.29 14.11 16.61
CA LEU A 101 -1.80 15.30 15.90
C LEU A 101 -2.56 16.59 16.29
N LYS A 102 -3.86 16.50 16.56
CA LYS A 102 -4.68 17.65 17.00
C LYS A 102 -4.35 18.10 18.42
N HIS A 103 -4.06 17.17 19.32
CA HIS A 103 -3.96 17.46 20.75
C HIS A 103 -2.54 17.42 21.31
N LYS A 104 -1.55 16.96 20.53
CA LYS A 104 -0.13 16.95 20.92
C LYS A 104 0.68 17.79 19.92
N PRO A 105 0.85 19.10 20.19
CA PRO A 105 1.56 19.99 19.26
C PRO A 105 3.03 19.60 19.06
N GLU A 106 3.68 19.03 20.08
CA GLU A 106 5.05 18.51 20.02
C GLU A 106 5.16 17.38 19.00
N THR A 107 4.34 16.33 19.13
CA THR A 107 4.29 15.21 18.18
C THR A 107 3.99 15.70 16.77
N ARG A 108 3.09 16.67 16.61
CA ARG A 108 2.81 17.27 15.30
C ARG A 108 4.04 17.98 14.71
N ALA A 109 4.78 18.74 15.52
CA ALA A 109 6.01 19.39 15.07
C ALA A 109 7.10 18.38 14.70
N GLU A 110 7.28 17.32 15.49
CA GLU A 110 8.23 16.24 15.21
C GLU A 110 7.92 15.50 13.91
N VAL A 111 6.64 15.22 13.64
CA VAL A 111 6.19 14.58 12.39
C VAL A 111 6.38 15.51 11.19
N LYS A 112 6.13 16.82 11.35
CA LYS A 112 6.36 17.81 10.29
C LYS A 112 7.84 17.99 9.95
N THR A 113 8.70 18.02 10.96
CA THR A 113 10.14 18.21 10.82
C THR A 113 10.86 16.94 10.38
N GLY A 114 10.20 15.78 10.44
CA GLY A 114 10.77 14.48 10.08
C GLY A 114 11.60 13.84 11.20
N THR A 115 11.69 14.48 12.37
CA THR A 115 12.32 13.93 13.58
C THR A 115 11.65 12.62 13.99
N LEU A 116 10.31 12.57 13.90
CA LEU A 116 9.54 11.35 14.07
C LEU A 116 9.13 10.81 12.70
N THR A 117 9.68 9.66 12.32
CA THR A 117 9.40 9.06 11.01
C THR A 117 7.96 8.55 10.94
N VAL A 118 7.35 8.65 9.75
CA VAL A 118 5.96 8.21 9.51
C VAL A 118 5.73 6.75 9.91
N PRO A 119 6.58 5.77 9.56
CA PRO A 119 6.35 4.37 9.95
C PRO A 119 6.30 4.17 11.46
N VAL A 120 7.23 4.80 12.20
CA VAL A 120 7.29 4.71 13.67
C VAL A 120 6.07 5.39 14.31
N PHE A 121 5.71 6.58 13.81
CA PHE A 121 4.53 7.29 14.29
C PHE A 121 3.25 6.47 14.08
N VAL A 122 3.06 5.88 12.91
CA VAL A 122 1.86 5.10 12.61
C VAL A 122 1.84 3.80 13.41
N GLN A 123 2.96 3.10 13.53
CA GLN A 123 3.05 1.86 14.33
C GLN A 123 2.74 2.10 15.80
N SER A 124 3.21 3.21 16.40
CA SER A 124 2.92 3.52 17.80
C SER A 124 1.43 3.75 18.11
N HIS A 125 0.63 4.03 17.08
CA HIS A 125 -0.82 4.25 17.19
C HIS A 125 -1.65 3.09 16.61
N LYS A 126 -1.01 1.97 16.27
CA LYS A 126 -1.71 0.77 15.80
C LYS A 126 -2.64 0.25 16.88
N LYS A 127 -3.91 0.04 16.52
CA LYS A 127 -4.97 -0.50 17.39
C LYS A 127 -5.63 -1.73 16.80
#